data_AF-A0A397FLJ9-F1
#
_entry.id   AF-A0A397FLJ9-F1
#
_cell.length_a   1.000
_cell.length_b   1.000
_cell.length_c   1.000
_cell.angle_alpha   90.00
_cell.angle_beta   90.00
_cell.angle_gamma   90.00
#
_symmetry.space_group_name_H-M   'P 1'
#
loop_
_entity.id
_entity.type
_entity.pdbx_description
1 polymer ?
#
loop_
_entity_poly.entity_id
_entity_poly.type
_entity_poly.pdbx_seq_one_letter_code
_entity_poly.pdbx_strand_id
1 'polypeptide(L)'
;MKRNKDFKNLTEKEIIARLESDNYEGGNIGLPENPTLEEKTKYRLCKAILSYQQKNKLPFEKVARKLAISEEELYDICRAKINDFSVARLMFYWEKLTPGSELLLVDKQREQGQVG
;
A
#
# COMPACT_ATOMS: atom_id res chain seq x y z
N MET A 1 -2.11 -7.19 16.58
CA MET A 1 -2.51 -7.55 15.21
C MET A 1 -2.83 -9.05 15.14
N LYS A 2 -4.07 -9.43 14.81
CA LYS A 2 -4.44 -10.86 14.69
C LYS A 2 -3.62 -11.44 13.53
N ARG A 3 -2.66 -12.32 13.86
CA ARG A 3 -1.97 -13.16 12.86
C ARG A 3 -3.02 -13.84 12.00
N ASN A 4 -2.72 -13.98 10.71
CA ASN A 4 -3.41 -14.73 9.65
C ASN A 4 -3.79 -16.17 10.06
N LYS A 5 -4.58 -16.32 11.12
CA LYS A 5 -5.17 -17.56 11.61
C LYS A 5 -6.46 -17.88 10.85
N ASP A 6 -6.98 -16.89 10.12
CA ASP A 6 -8.32 -16.91 9.53
C ASP A 6 -8.44 -17.82 8.31
N PHE A 7 -7.32 -18.16 7.66
CA PHE A 7 -7.32 -19.02 6.47
C PHE A 7 -6.79 -20.43 6.72
N LYS A 8 -6.33 -20.73 7.95
CA LYS A 8 -5.55 -21.96 8.22
C LYS A 8 -6.34 -23.27 8.01
N ASN A 9 -7.67 -23.19 7.95
CA ASN A 9 -8.58 -24.33 7.78
C ASN A 9 -9.63 -24.09 6.70
N LEU A 10 -9.42 -23.12 5.80
CA LEU A 10 -10.37 -22.81 4.73
C LEU A 10 -9.95 -23.52 3.44
N THR A 11 -10.92 -24.04 2.71
CA THR A 11 -10.75 -24.47 1.32
C THR A 11 -10.50 -23.27 0.41
N GLU A 12 -9.90 -23.49 -0.76
CA GLU A 12 -9.66 -22.42 -1.74
C GLU A 12 -10.93 -21.62 -2.08
N LYS A 13 -12.06 -22.31 -2.23
CA LYS A 13 -13.37 -21.68 -2.49
C LYS A 13 -13.80 -20.75 -1.36
N GLU A 14 -13.58 -21.14 -0.10
CA GLU A 14 -13.91 -20.32 1.06
C GLU A 14 -12.93 -19.15 1.24
N ILE A 15 -11.66 -19.33 0.86
CA ILE A 15 -10.68 -18.25 0.81
C ILE A 15 -11.14 -17.20 -0.22
N ILE A 16 -11.47 -17.61 -1.44
CA ILE A 16 -11.93 -16.70 -2.51
C ILE A 16 -13.20 -15.97 -2.07
N ALA A 17 -14.23 -16.70 -1.62
CA ALA A 17 -15.48 -16.09 -1.17
C ALA A 17 -15.28 -15.09 -0.02
N ARG A 18 -14.29 -15.33 0.84
CA ARG A 18 -13.94 -14.40 1.91
C ARG A 18 -13.20 -13.17 1.41
N LEU A 19 -12.29 -13.31 0.44
CA LEU A 19 -11.57 -12.19 -0.17
C LEU A 19 -12.49 -11.29 -1.02
N GLU A 20 -13.52 -11.89 -1.63
CA GLU A 20 -14.54 -11.20 -2.42
C GLU A 20 -15.64 -10.55 -1.56
N SER A 21 -15.67 -10.84 -0.26
CA SER A 21 -16.67 -10.25 0.64
C SER A 21 -16.46 -8.74 0.79
N ASP A 22 -17.55 -7.98 0.71
CA ASP A 22 -17.55 -6.53 1.00
C ASP A 22 -17.06 -6.19 2.42
N ASN A 23 -17.11 -7.16 3.34
CA ASN A 23 -16.64 -7.01 4.72
C ASN A 23 -15.18 -7.45 4.91
N TYR A 24 -14.45 -7.73 3.83
CA TYR A 24 -13.04 -8.12 3.93
C TYR A 24 -12.14 -6.91 4.16
N GLU A 25 -11.82 -6.68 5.44
CA GLU A 25 -10.93 -5.61 5.86
C GLU A 25 -9.43 -5.92 5.68
N GLY A 26 -9.02 -6.88 4.85
CA GLY A 26 -7.60 -7.22 4.66
C GLY A 26 -6.98 -6.76 3.33
N GLY A 27 -7.80 -6.34 2.36
CA GLY A 27 -7.36 -6.04 0.99
C GLY A 27 -6.61 -4.71 0.84
N ASN A 28 -5.81 -4.56 -0.21
CA ASN A 28 -5.28 -3.24 -0.60
C ASN A 28 -6.42 -2.39 -1.17
N ILE A 29 -6.44 -1.11 -0.83
CA ILE A 29 -7.40 -0.15 -1.39
C ILE A 29 -6.87 0.32 -2.74
N GLY A 30 -7.67 0.13 -3.78
CA GLY A 30 -7.37 0.61 -5.13
C GLY A 30 -7.53 2.13 -5.25
N LEU A 31 -6.92 2.70 -6.29
CA LEU A 31 -7.20 4.08 -6.68
C LEU A 31 -8.62 4.19 -7.27
N PRO A 32 -9.27 5.36 -7.17
CA PRO A 32 -10.50 5.64 -7.93
C PRO A 32 -10.23 5.58 -9.44
N GLU A 33 -11.31 5.55 -10.24
CA GLU A 33 -11.23 5.40 -11.70
C GLU A 33 -10.41 6.52 -12.39
N ASN A 34 -10.52 7.75 -11.90
CA ASN A 34 -9.79 8.91 -12.40
C ASN A 34 -9.00 9.58 -11.27
N PRO A 35 -7.88 8.98 -10.83
CA PRO A 35 -7.14 9.49 -9.69
C PRO A 35 -6.34 10.74 -10.06
N THR A 36 -6.36 11.72 -9.17
CA THR A 36 -5.51 12.91 -9.24
C THR A 36 -4.03 12.54 -9.18
N LEU A 37 -3.15 13.46 -9.59
CA LEU A 37 -1.71 13.29 -9.46
C LEU A 37 -1.29 13.06 -8.00
N GLU A 38 -1.94 13.75 -7.06
CA GLU A 38 -1.69 13.60 -5.64
C GLU A 38 -2.03 12.18 -5.17
N GLU A 39 -3.21 11.65 -5.51
CA GLU A 39 -3.61 10.28 -5.15
C GLU A 39 -2.68 9.24 -5.76
N LYS A 40 -2.31 9.38 -7.05
CA LYS A 40 -1.32 8.51 -7.71
C LYS A 40 0.01 8.53 -6.97
N THR A 41 0.44 9.70 -6.51
CA THR A 41 1.71 9.89 -5.78
C THR A 41 1.67 9.21 -4.42
N LYS A 42 0.62 9.46 -3.62
CA LYS A 42 0.42 8.80 -2.32
C LYS A 42 0.38 7.29 -2.47
N TYR A 43 -0.38 6.79 -3.44
CA TYR A 43 -0.48 5.35 -3.69
C TYR A 43 0.89 4.73 -4.02
N ARG A 44 1.68 5.37 -4.89
CA ARG A 44 3.03 4.90 -5.21
C ARG A 44 3.95 4.87 -4.00
N LEU A 45 3.92 5.89 -3.15
CA LEU A 45 4.71 5.92 -1.91
C LEU A 45 4.29 4.79 -0.96
N CYS A 46 2.99 4.58 -0.76
CA CYS A 46 2.47 3.45 0.02
C CYS A 46 2.97 2.10 -0.52
N LYS A 47 2.91 1.89 -1.85
CA LYS A 47 3.41 0.67 -2.50
C LYS A 47 4.92 0.52 -2.39
N ALA A 48 5.68 1.61 -2.40
CA ALA A 48 7.13 1.58 -2.20
C ALA A 48 7.49 1.16 -0.77
N ILE A 49 6.80 1.71 0.24
CA ILE A 49 6.96 1.34 1.66
C ILE A 49 6.62 -0.15 1.88
N LEU A 50 5.49 -0.61 1.34
CA LEU A 50 5.13 -2.04 1.38
C LEU A 50 6.20 -2.90 0.70
N SER A 51 6.67 -2.48 -0.48
CA SER A 51 7.71 -3.21 -1.22
C SER A 51 9.02 -3.29 -0.43
N TYR A 52 9.40 -2.22 0.28
CA TYR A 52 10.55 -2.24 1.18
C TYR A 52 10.36 -3.29 2.28
N GLN A 53 9.20 -3.29 2.94
CA GLN A 53 8.89 -4.25 4.00
C GLN A 53 8.99 -5.70 3.49
N GLN A 54 8.41 -5.99 2.33
CA GLN A 54 8.39 -7.31 1.72
C GLN A 54 9.77 -7.77 1.26
N LYS A 55 10.51 -6.93 0.52
CA LYS A 55 11.84 -7.26 -0.01
C LYS A 55 12.85 -7.54 1.11
N ASN A 56 12.76 -6.80 2.21
CA ASN A 56 13.62 -6.99 3.38
C ASN A 56 13.10 -8.07 4.35
N LYS A 57 11.94 -8.68 4.08
CA LYS A 57 11.30 -9.70 4.94
C LYS A 57 11.17 -9.24 6.40
N LEU A 58 10.93 -7.95 6.63
CA LEU A 58 10.87 -7.38 7.97
C LEU A 58 9.47 -7.55 8.56
N PRO A 59 9.33 -7.96 9.84
CA PRO A 59 8.06 -7.84 10.55
C PRO A 59 7.56 -6.39 10.57
N PHE A 60 6.24 -6.19 10.53
CA PHE A 60 5.62 -4.85 10.57
C PHE A 60 6.13 -4.02 11.76
N GLU A 61 6.18 -4.61 12.97
CA GLU A 61 6.74 -3.98 14.17
C GLU A 61 8.17 -3.41 13.96
N LYS A 62 9.03 -4.08 13.20
CA LYS A 62 10.39 -3.57 12.94
C LYS A 62 10.38 -2.35 12.03
N VAL A 63 9.53 -2.35 11.01
CA VAL A 63 9.40 -1.21 10.08
C VAL A 63 8.73 -0.03 10.79
N ALA A 64 7.68 -0.27 11.58
CA ALA A 64 6.98 0.74 12.35
C ALA A 64 7.92 1.45 13.33
N ARG A 65 8.78 0.68 14.03
CA ARG A 65 9.84 1.24 14.88
C ARG A 65 10.85 2.11 14.12
N LYS A 66 11.29 1.70 12.93
CA LYS A 66 12.19 2.51 12.09
C LYS A 66 11.56 3.86 11.71
N LEU A 67 10.26 3.86 11.44
CA LEU A 67 9.52 5.06 11.07
C LEU A 67 9.11 5.91 12.29
N ALA A 68 9.14 5.33 13.49
CA ALA A 68 8.59 5.88 14.73
C ALA A 68 7.07 6.11 14.65
N ILE A 69 6.34 5.12 14.14
CA ILE A 69 4.87 5.10 14.03
C ILE A 69 4.29 3.83 14.67
N SER A 70 2.97 3.74 14.83
CA SER A 70 2.31 2.53 15.30
C SER A 70 2.29 1.43 14.22
N GLU A 71 2.15 0.17 14.62
CA GLU A 71 1.95 -0.93 13.67
C GLU A 71 0.66 -0.77 12.85
N GLU A 72 -0.38 -0.20 13.46
CA GLU A 72 -1.66 0.09 12.82
C GLU A 72 -1.50 1.15 11.72
N GLU A 73 -0.79 2.25 12.01
CA GLU A 73 -0.51 3.28 11.00
C GLU A 73 0.31 2.70 9.84
N LEU A 74 1.32 1.88 10.13
CA LEU A 74 2.07 1.19 9.08
C LEU A 74 1.17 0.24 8.27
N TYR A 75 0.24 -0.45 8.92
CA TYR A 75 -0.71 -1.33 8.25
C TYR A 75 -1.59 -0.56 7.26
N ASP A 76 -2.08 0.61 7.68
CA ASP A 76 -2.89 1.50 6.84
C ASP A 76 -2.12 2.06 5.65
N ILE A 77 -0.84 2.43 5.84
CA ILE A 77 0.08 2.78 4.75
C ILE A 77 0.23 1.60 3.79
N CYS A 78 0.53 0.41 4.31
CA CYS A 78 0.75 -0.79 3.51
C CYS A 78 -0.50 -1.24 2.72
N ARG A 79 -1.70 -0.89 3.21
CA ARG A 79 -2.98 -1.11 2.52
C ARG A 79 -3.37 0.03 1.56
N ALA A 80 -2.54 1.05 1.45
CA ALA A 80 -2.78 2.23 0.63
C ALA A 80 -4.06 3.00 1.01
N LYS A 81 -4.32 3.21 2.32
CA LYS A 81 -5.34 4.15 2.81
C LYS A 81 -4.92 5.62 2.56
N ILE A 82 -4.81 6.00 1.30
CA ILE A 82 -4.17 7.27 0.89
C ILE A 82 -4.86 8.54 1.43
N ASN A 83 -6.13 8.47 1.79
CA ASN A 83 -6.87 9.62 2.33
C ASN A 83 -6.41 10.02 3.74
N ASP A 84 -5.78 9.10 4.47
CA ASP A 84 -5.33 9.33 5.85
C ASP A 84 -3.93 9.97 5.91
N PHE A 85 -3.26 10.12 4.76
CA PHE A 85 -1.86 10.55 4.69
C PHE A 85 -1.65 11.67 3.66
N SER A 86 -0.79 12.63 4.00
CA SER A 86 -0.29 13.62 3.04
C SER A 86 0.91 13.09 2.25
N VAL A 87 1.16 13.66 1.07
CA VAL A 87 2.35 13.32 0.26
C VAL A 87 3.63 13.55 1.05
N ALA A 88 3.75 14.70 1.72
CA ALA A 88 4.93 15.05 2.51
C ALA A 88 5.23 14.03 3.62
N ARG A 89 4.19 13.55 4.32
CA ARG A 89 4.32 12.54 5.38
C ARG A 89 4.82 11.21 4.82
N LEU A 90 4.25 10.77 3.70
CA LEU A 90 4.67 9.53 3.04
C LEU A 90 6.09 9.62 2.45
N MET A 91 6.47 10.78 1.89
CA MET A 91 7.84 11.03 1.43
C MET A 91 8.85 10.99 2.58
N PHE A 92 8.51 11.60 3.72
CA PHE A 92 9.35 11.54 4.92
C PHE A 92 9.57 10.11 5.40
N TYR A 93 8.53 9.28 5.38
CA TYR A 93 8.65 7.86 5.71
C TYR A 93 9.50 7.09 4.71
N TRP A 94 9.33 7.36 3.42
CA TRP A 94 10.15 6.75 2.38
C TRP A 94 11.63 7.10 2.57
N GLU A 95 11.96 8.39 2.75
CA GLU A 95 13.33 8.85 2.98
C GLU A 95 13.97 8.22 4.22
N LYS A 96 13.21 8.02 5.31
CA LYS A 96 13.71 7.29 6.49
C LYS A 96 14.07 5.83 6.19
N LEU A 97 13.35 5.17 5.31
CA LEU A 97 13.58 3.75 4.99
C LEU A 97 14.69 3.57 3.96
N THR A 98 14.79 4.51 3.03
CA THR A 98 15.72 4.51 1.91
C THR A 98 16.35 5.90 1.72
N PRO A 99 17.27 6.31 2.61
CA PRO A 99 17.88 7.63 2.53
C PRO A 99 18.59 7.85 1.19
N GLY A 100 18.40 9.03 0.59
CA GLY A 100 19.02 9.40 -0.68
C GLY A 100 18.46 8.65 -1.90
N SER A 101 17.30 8.02 -1.76
CA SER A 101 16.63 7.35 -2.89
C SER A 101 15.74 8.30 -3.68
N GLU A 102 15.72 8.13 -5.00
CA GLU A 102 14.80 8.86 -5.87
C GLU A 102 13.58 8.00 -6.20
N LEU A 103 12.37 8.57 -6.07
CA LEU A 103 11.14 7.93 -6.51
C LEU A 103 10.60 8.63 -7.75
N LEU A 104 10.72 7.95 -8.90
CA LEU A 104 10.21 8.47 -10.17
C LEU A 104 8.69 8.34 -10.26
N LEU A 105 8.01 9.49 -10.39
CA LEU A 105 6.59 9.59 -10.68
C LEU A 105 6.41 9.79 -12.18
N VAL A 106 6.03 8.72 -12.87
CA VAL A 106 5.75 8.74 -14.31
C VAL A 106 4.24 8.66 -14.49
N ASP A 107 3.61 9.76 -14.86
CA ASP A 107 2.21 9.73 -15.29
C ASP A 107 2.16 9.36 -16.78
N LYS A 108 1.94 8.08 -17.07
CA LYS A 108 1.67 7.66 -18.44
C LYS A 108 0.21 7.96 -18.72
N GLN A 109 -0.05 9.13 -19.30
CA GLN A 109 -1.31 9.38 -19.99
C GLN A 109 -1.44 8.31 -21.07
N ARG A 110 -2.49 7.48 -21.02
CA ARG A 110 -2.83 6.63 -22.16
C ARG A 110 -3.36 7.58 -23.24
N GLU A 111 -2.59 7.80 -24.30
CA GLU A 111 -3.13 8.37 -25.52
C GLU A 111 -4.31 7.49 -25.95
N GLN A 112 -5.52 8.04 -25.91
CA GLN A 112 -6.66 7.39 -26.52
C GLN A 112 -6.38 7.33 -28.03
N GLY A 113 -6.49 6.13 -28.60
CA GLY A 113 -6.04 5.83 -29.96
C GLY A 113 -6.63 6.75 -31.01
N GLN A 114 -5.79 7.13 -31.98
CA GLN A 114 -6.27 7.47 -33.31
C GLN A 114 -6.86 6.19 -33.93
N VAL A 115 -8.20 6.13 -33.96
CA VAL A 115 -8.91 5.27 -34.90
C VAL A 115 -8.83 5.97 -36.25
N GLY A 116 -7.98 5.44 -37.13
CA GLY A 116 -7.98 5.72 -38.57
C GLY A 116 -8.65 4.58 -39.32
#